data_AF-A0A1E3P9Q2-F1
#
_entry.id   AF-A0A1E3P9Q2-F1
#
_cell.length_a   1.000
_cell.length_b   1.000
_cell.length_c   1.000
_cell.angle_alpha   90.00
_cell.angle_beta   90.00
_cell.angle_gamma   90.00
#
_symmetry.space_group_name_H-M   'P 1'
#
loop_
_entity.id
_entity.type
_entity.pdbx_description
1 polymer ?
#
loop_
_entity_poly.entity_id
_entity_poly.type
_entity_poly.pdbx_seq_one_letter_code
_entity_poly.pdbx_strand_id
1 'polypeptide(L)'
;MVSLKVSNDNVKYNSDNTVLTSSYTYQNSIVSKQGETYTVKPFTKDYEFQVDLKVPKVGLLLVGLGGNNGTTFVSAVESNKQKIVFNTKDGEIKSNYFGSVTQASTVKIGIDESGKDVYVPFNSILPLVDPNDLIVSGWDINGENLQNAAKRAKVLSYDLQSQLGSIE
;
A
#
# COMPACT_ATOMS: atom_id res chain seq x y z
N MET A 1 4.42 -15.73 2.60
CA MET A 1 4.77 -14.29 2.61
C MET A 1 6.30 -14.22 2.62
N VAL A 2 6.90 -13.35 1.82
CA VAL A 2 8.37 -13.16 1.83
C VAL A 2 8.72 -12.35 3.08
N SER A 3 9.73 -12.76 3.83
CA SER A 3 10.24 -12.04 5.01
C SER A 3 11.68 -11.60 4.78
N LEU A 4 11.98 -10.33 5.09
CA LEU A 4 13.30 -9.75 4.91
C LEU A 4 14.01 -9.57 6.26
N LYS A 5 15.28 -9.96 6.32
CA LYS A 5 16.16 -9.74 7.48
C LYS A 5 17.43 -9.04 7.04
N VAL A 6 17.68 -7.85 7.56
CA VAL A 6 18.93 -7.10 7.34
C VAL A 6 19.92 -7.47 8.44
N SER A 7 21.13 -7.87 8.05
CA SER A 7 22.20 -8.24 8.98
C SER A 7 23.22 -7.11 9.08
N ASN A 8 23.02 -6.17 10.01
CA ASN A 8 23.96 -5.09 10.31
C ASN A 8 23.79 -4.61 11.77
N ASP A 9 24.68 -3.70 12.21
CA ASP A 9 24.67 -3.15 13.57
C ASP A 9 23.71 -1.97 13.76
N ASN A 10 23.23 -1.39 12.65
CA ASN A 10 22.35 -0.22 12.66
C ASN A 10 20.89 -0.60 12.94
N VAL A 11 20.53 -1.88 12.81
CA VAL A 11 19.16 -2.37 12.95
C VAL A 11 19.10 -3.31 14.15
N LYS A 12 18.22 -3.01 15.10
CA LYS A 12 18.02 -3.82 16.31
C LYS A 12 16.54 -4.11 16.50
N TYR A 13 16.25 -5.33 16.93
CA TYR A 13 14.92 -5.76 17.32
C TYR A 13 14.88 -5.87 18.84
N ASN A 14 13.75 -5.53 19.45
CA ASN A 14 13.52 -5.83 20.86
C ASN A 14 13.35 -7.36 21.07
N SER A 15 13.33 -7.80 22.33
CA SER A 15 13.37 -9.23 22.69
C SER A 15 12.24 -10.08 22.13
N ASP A 16 11.09 -9.49 21.82
CA ASP A 16 9.91 -10.17 21.26
C ASP A 16 9.70 -9.91 19.76
N ASN A 17 10.64 -9.22 19.09
CA ASN A 17 10.58 -8.82 17.68
C ASN A 17 9.32 -8.03 17.29
N THR A 18 8.74 -7.26 18.22
CA THR A 18 7.59 -6.37 17.95
C THR A 18 8.01 -4.94 17.65
N VAL A 19 9.23 -4.55 17.98
CA VAL A 19 9.75 -3.19 17.72
C VAL A 19 11.10 -3.28 17.03
N LEU A 20 11.25 -2.48 15.97
CA LEU A 20 12.48 -2.27 15.23
C LEU A 20 13.04 -0.89 15.54
N THR A 21 14.32 -0.80 15.90
CA THR A 21 15.06 0.47 15.92
C THR A 21 16.13 0.48 14.83
N SER A 22 16.27 1.61 14.13
CA SER A 22 17.21 1.77 13.03
C SER A 22 17.92 3.13 13.07
N SER A 23 19.25 3.11 13.11
CA SER A 23 20.09 4.29 12.99
C SER A 23 20.28 4.68 11.51
N TYR A 24 20.09 5.94 11.16
CA TYR A 24 20.26 6.45 9.80
C TYR A 24 20.88 7.85 9.77
N THR A 25 22.03 7.97 9.09
CA THR A 25 22.65 9.26 8.80
C THR A 25 22.06 9.84 7.51
N TYR A 26 21.18 10.83 7.66
CA TYR A 26 20.67 11.62 6.54
C TYR A 26 21.75 12.54 6.01
N GLN A 27 21.92 12.58 4.68
CA GLN A 27 22.89 13.45 4.02
C GLN A 27 22.14 14.38 3.05
N ASN A 28 22.40 15.68 3.13
CA ASN A 28 21.83 16.66 2.20
C ASN A 28 22.77 17.87 2.06
N SER A 29 22.36 18.88 1.28
CA SER A 29 23.11 20.11 1.08
C SER A 29 22.22 21.34 1.17
N ILE A 30 22.73 22.41 1.77
CA ILE A 30 22.13 23.74 1.70
C ILE A 30 22.80 24.49 0.55
N VAL A 31 22.02 25.06 -0.36
CA VAL A 31 22.53 25.82 -1.51
C VAL A 31 22.16 27.28 -1.37
N SER A 32 23.15 28.17 -1.48
CA SER A 32 22.93 29.62 -1.54
C SER A 32 23.49 30.20 -2.83
N LYS A 33 22.76 31.12 -3.46
CA LYS A 33 23.19 31.84 -4.68
C LYS A 33 23.65 33.25 -4.32
N GLN A 34 24.80 33.66 -4.84
CA GLN A 34 25.29 35.05 -4.82
C GLN A 34 25.78 35.42 -6.23
N GLY A 35 25.07 36.33 -6.91
CA GLY A 35 25.30 36.60 -8.33
C GLY A 35 25.12 35.33 -9.17
N GLU A 36 26.10 34.99 -9.99
CA GLU A 36 26.12 33.75 -10.80
C GLU A 36 26.78 32.55 -10.08
N THR A 37 27.24 32.72 -8.83
CA THR A 37 27.90 31.66 -8.07
C THR A 37 26.91 30.98 -7.12
N TYR A 38 26.90 29.65 -7.13
CA TYR A 38 26.22 28.81 -6.15
C TYR A 38 27.23 28.26 -5.16
N THR A 39 26.98 28.48 -3.87
CA THR A 39 27.70 27.83 -2.78
C THR A 39 26.87 26.67 -2.27
N VAL A 40 27.41 25.45 -2.37
CA VAL A 40 26.78 24.23 -1.87
C VAL A 40 27.47 23.85 -0.56
N LYS A 41 26.70 23.73 0.52
CA LYS A 41 27.18 23.32 1.85
C LYS A 41 26.56 21.98 2.23
N PRO A 42 27.27 20.86 1.99
CA PRO A 42 26.84 19.55 2.47
C PRO A 42 26.73 19.52 3.99
N PHE A 43 25.78 18.76 4.51
CA PHE A 43 25.63 18.48 5.92
C PHE A 43 25.06 17.07 6.13
N THR A 44 25.29 16.52 7.31
CA THR A 44 24.68 15.27 7.75
C THR A 44 23.81 15.52 8.98
N LYS A 45 22.85 14.64 9.20
CA LYS A 45 22.02 14.61 10.41
C LYS A 45 21.67 13.17 10.76
N ASP A 46 22.03 12.74 11.95
CA ASP A 46 21.72 11.39 12.43
C ASP A 46 20.28 11.32 12.96
N TYR A 47 19.60 10.23 12.62
CA TYR A 47 18.25 9.89 13.06
C TYR A 47 18.24 8.49 13.67
N GLU A 48 17.43 8.33 14.70
CA GLU A 48 17.02 7.04 15.24
C GLU A 48 15.54 6.84 14.94
N PHE A 49 15.22 5.84 14.13
CA PHE A 49 13.85 5.47 13.83
C PHE A 49 13.43 4.32 14.73
N GLN A 50 12.21 4.39 15.26
CA GLN A 50 11.57 3.27 15.94
C GLN A 50 10.27 2.94 15.20
N VAL A 51 10.06 1.67 14.88
CA VAL A 51 8.88 1.17 14.18
C VAL A 51 8.25 0.06 15.01
N ASP A 52 6.96 0.20 15.32
CA ASP A 52 6.15 -0.92 15.81
C ASP A 52 5.83 -1.85 14.62
N LEU A 53 6.24 -3.10 14.74
CA LEU A 53 6.08 -4.13 13.72
C LEU A 53 4.73 -4.83 13.81
N LYS A 54 3.93 -4.55 14.84
CA LYS A 54 2.58 -5.09 14.97
C LYS A 54 1.62 -4.38 14.02
N VAL A 55 1.03 -5.13 13.11
CA VAL A 55 -0.03 -4.62 12.23
C VAL A 55 -1.35 -4.51 13.02
N PRO A 56 -1.94 -3.32 13.19
CA PRO A 56 -3.20 -3.16 13.90
C PRO A 56 -4.40 -3.52 13.03
N LYS A 57 -5.58 -3.68 13.65
CA LYS A 57 -6.85 -3.61 12.92
C LYS A 57 -7.08 -2.18 12.48
N VAL A 58 -7.46 -1.97 11.22
CA VAL A 58 -7.64 -0.63 10.65
C VAL A 58 -9.05 -0.46 10.12
N GLY A 59 -9.75 0.54 10.66
CA GLY A 59 -10.98 1.07 10.10
C GLY A 59 -10.68 2.23 9.14
N LEU A 60 -11.31 2.23 7.97
CA LEU A 60 -11.24 3.32 7.00
C LEU A 60 -12.63 3.92 6.81
N LEU A 61 -12.77 5.21 7.12
CA LEU A 61 -14.02 5.96 6.97
C LEU A 61 -13.90 6.92 5.79
N LEU A 62 -14.66 6.67 4.72
CA LEU A 62 -14.65 7.48 3.50
C LEU A 62 -15.77 8.53 3.52
N VAL A 63 -15.42 9.78 3.23
CA VAL A 63 -16.42 10.82 2.90
C VAL A 63 -16.64 10.78 1.39
N GLY A 64 -17.89 10.61 0.96
CA GLY A 64 -18.24 10.29 -0.44
C GLY A 64 -18.15 8.80 -0.73
N LEU A 65 -18.54 7.96 0.25
CA LEU A 65 -18.50 6.50 0.17
C LEU A 65 -19.30 5.94 -1.03
N GLY A 66 -20.43 6.58 -1.36
CA GLY A 66 -21.29 6.23 -2.50
C GLY A 66 -20.85 6.84 -3.84
N GLY A 67 -19.72 7.55 -3.87
CA GLY A 67 -19.11 8.03 -5.11
C GLY A 67 -18.38 6.94 -5.89
N ASN A 68 -17.90 7.28 -7.08
CA ASN A 68 -17.18 6.33 -7.95
C ASN A 68 -15.97 5.71 -7.25
N ASN A 69 -15.11 6.52 -6.63
CA ASN A 69 -13.92 6.01 -5.95
C ASN A 69 -14.28 5.18 -4.71
N GLY A 70 -15.26 5.61 -3.91
CA GLY A 70 -15.67 4.89 -2.70
C GLY A 70 -16.21 3.50 -3.01
N THR A 71 -17.17 3.43 -3.93
CA THR A 71 -17.76 2.17 -4.39
C THR A 71 -16.74 1.25 -5.05
N THR A 72 -15.85 1.76 -5.92
CA THR A 72 -14.75 0.97 -6.52
C THR A 72 -13.77 0.48 -5.47
N PHE A 73 -13.40 1.31 -4.48
CA PHE A 73 -12.49 0.91 -3.41
C PHE A 73 -13.06 -0.24 -2.59
N VAL A 74 -14.30 -0.10 -2.10
CA VAL A 74 -14.97 -1.17 -1.34
C VAL A 74 -15.09 -2.43 -2.18
N SER A 75 -15.50 -2.30 -3.44
CA SER A 75 -15.63 -3.44 -4.34
C SER A 75 -14.31 -4.16 -4.60
N ALA A 76 -13.19 -3.42 -4.72
CA ALA A 76 -11.87 -4.00 -4.87
C ALA A 76 -11.42 -4.74 -3.61
N VAL A 77 -11.70 -4.19 -2.43
CA VAL A 77 -11.41 -4.85 -1.14
C VAL A 77 -12.21 -6.14 -1.01
N GLU A 78 -13.54 -6.07 -1.20
CA GLU A 78 -14.42 -7.23 -1.03
C GLU A 78 -14.19 -8.32 -2.08
N SER A 79 -13.95 -7.95 -3.34
CA SER A 79 -13.68 -8.95 -4.40
C SER A 79 -12.35 -9.68 -4.17
N ASN A 80 -11.32 -8.99 -3.68
CA ASN A 80 -10.04 -9.61 -3.33
C ASN A 80 -10.16 -10.50 -2.08
N LYS A 81 -10.85 -10.04 -1.02
CA LYS A 81 -11.14 -10.84 0.19
C LYS A 81 -11.84 -12.15 -0.15
N GLN A 82 -12.88 -12.07 -0.98
CA GLN A 82 -13.68 -13.22 -1.41
C GLN A 82 -13.03 -14.03 -2.54
N LYS A 83 -11.89 -13.57 -3.08
CA LYS A 83 -11.16 -14.20 -4.20
C LYS A 83 -12.04 -14.39 -5.43
N ILE A 84 -12.88 -13.40 -5.73
CA ILE A 84 -13.81 -13.43 -6.85
C ILE A 84 -13.03 -13.53 -8.17
N VAL A 85 -13.48 -14.44 -9.03
CA VAL A 85 -13.10 -14.52 -10.44
C VAL A 85 -14.32 -14.14 -11.26
N PHE A 86 -14.18 -13.15 -12.13
CA PHE A 86 -15.29 -12.60 -12.90
C PHE A 86 -15.00 -12.62 -14.40
N ASN A 87 -16.05 -12.74 -15.18
CA ASN A 87 -15.99 -12.80 -16.62
C ASN A 87 -15.93 -11.40 -17.22
N THR A 88 -15.13 -11.29 -18.27
CA THR A 88 -15.12 -10.17 -19.21
C THR A 88 -15.28 -10.70 -20.62
N LYS A 89 -15.45 -9.81 -21.60
CA LYS A 89 -15.44 -10.18 -23.03
C LYS A 89 -14.12 -10.85 -23.46
N ASP A 90 -13.03 -10.61 -22.71
CA ASP A 90 -11.69 -11.09 -22.99
C ASP A 90 -11.33 -12.34 -22.16
N GLY A 91 -12.30 -12.87 -21.39
CA GLY A 91 -12.15 -14.06 -20.54
C GLY A 91 -12.25 -13.78 -19.05
N GLU A 92 -11.93 -14.79 -18.26
CA GLU A 92 -11.95 -14.74 -16.80
C GLU A 92 -10.80 -13.89 -16.23
N ILE A 93 -11.12 -13.05 -15.25
CA ILE A 93 -10.16 -12.23 -14.52
C ILE A 93 -10.27 -12.53 -13.03
N LYS A 94 -9.13 -12.80 -12.39
CA LYS A 94 -9.03 -12.89 -10.93
C LYS A 94 -8.91 -11.50 -10.32
N SER A 95 -9.69 -11.23 -9.27
CA SER A 95 -9.56 -10.01 -8.49
C SER A 95 -8.12 -9.82 -8.01
N ASN A 96 -7.61 -8.60 -8.12
CA ASN A 96 -6.24 -8.24 -7.78
C ASN A 96 -6.17 -6.76 -7.34
N TYR A 97 -4.99 -6.33 -6.90
CA TYR A 97 -4.69 -4.93 -6.55
C TYR A 97 -3.71 -4.27 -7.53
N PHE A 98 -3.82 -4.59 -8.84
CA PHE A 98 -2.98 -3.92 -9.84
C PHE A 98 -3.21 -2.41 -9.84
N GLY A 99 -2.13 -1.65 -10.05
CA GLY A 99 -2.10 -0.20 -9.87
C GLY A 99 -1.78 0.26 -8.44
N SER A 100 -1.84 -0.63 -7.44
CA SER A 100 -1.35 -0.31 -6.10
C SER A 100 0.16 -0.49 -5.99
N VAL A 101 0.89 0.58 -5.66
CA VAL A 101 2.34 0.51 -5.41
C VAL A 101 2.65 -0.46 -4.26
N THR A 102 1.89 -0.41 -3.17
CA THR A 102 2.19 -1.24 -1.99
C THR A 102 1.93 -2.72 -2.25
N GLN A 103 0.94 -3.08 -3.07
CA GLN A 103 0.53 -4.47 -3.28
C GLN A 103 1.09 -5.10 -4.57
N ALA A 104 1.39 -4.30 -5.60
CA ALA A 104 1.73 -4.81 -6.93
C ALA A 104 3.09 -4.32 -7.46
N SER A 105 3.90 -3.62 -6.66
CA SER A 105 5.26 -3.24 -7.04
C SER A 105 6.34 -4.00 -6.27
N THR A 106 7.56 -3.93 -6.78
CA THR A 106 8.75 -4.49 -6.16
C THR A 106 9.80 -3.42 -5.93
N VAL A 107 10.71 -3.68 -5.00
CA VAL A 107 11.87 -2.83 -4.69
C VAL A 107 13.13 -3.68 -4.77
N LYS A 108 14.16 -3.13 -5.41
CA LYS A 108 15.50 -3.74 -5.44
C LYS A 108 16.11 -3.68 -4.04
N ILE A 109 16.56 -4.81 -3.52
CA ILE A 109 17.22 -4.90 -2.20
C ILE A 109 18.73 -5.10 -2.29
N GLY A 110 19.24 -5.43 -3.48
CA GLY A 110 20.65 -5.64 -3.69
C GLY A 110 20.92 -6.44 -4.96
N ILE A 111 22.05 -7.14 -4.95
CA ILE A 111 22.46 -8.10 -5.96
C ILE A 111 22.74 -9.45 -5.29
N ASP A 112 22.59 -10.55 -6.03
CA ASP A 112 23.07 -11.86 -5.60
C ASP A 112 24.58 -12.02 -5.84
N GLU A 113 25.14 -13.17 -5.48
CA GLU A 113 26.56 -13.48 -5.65
C GLU A 113 27.02 -13.48 -7.12
N SER A 114 26.09 -13.61 -8.07
CA SER A 114 26.37 -13.52 -9.52
C SER A 114 26.30 -12.08 -10.06
N GLY A 115 25.94 -11.11 -9.21
CA GLY A 115 25.78 -9.71 -9.59
C GLY A 115 24.40 -9.37 -10.15
N LYS A 116 23.43 -10.29 -10.09
CA LYS A 116 22.08 -10.06 -10.61
C LYS A 116 21.21 -9.36 -9.56
N ASP A 117 20.43 -8.38 -10.00
CA ASP A 117 19.51 -7.66 -9.14
C ASP A 117 18.48 -8.57 -8.46
N VAL A 118 18.31 -8.38 -7.15
CA VAL A 118 17.29 -9.06 -6.33
C VAL A 118 16.20 -8.07 -5.95
N TYR A 119 14.96 -8.42 -6.27
CA TYR A 119 13.77 -7.63 -5.99
C TYR A 119 12.84 -8.38 -5.04
N VAL A 120 12.17 -7.64 -4.16
CA VAL A 120 11.12 -8.18 -3.28
C VAL A 120 9.84 -7.34 -3.40
N PRO A 121 8.66 -7.90 -3.09
CA PRO A 121 7.42 -7.13 -3.02
C PRO A 121 7.56 -5.93 -2.06
N PHE A 122 7.00 -4.77 -2.43
CA PHE A 122 7.11 -3.56 -1.62
C PHE A 122 6.63 -3.77 -0.16
N ASN A 123 5.48 -4.42 0.01
CA ASN A 123 4.90 -4.76 1.32
C ASN A 123 5.67 -5.83 2.12
N SER A 124 6.79 -6.34 1.61
CA SER A 124 7.65 -7.29 2.33
C SER A 124 8.87 -6.65 3.01
N ILE A 125 9.09 -5.35 2.79
CA ILE A 125 10.20 -4.60 3.42
C ILE A 125 9.95 -4.43 4.92
N LEU A 126 8.73 -4.02 5.28
CA LEU A 126 8.23 -3.87 6.64
C LEU A 126 6.76 -4.31 6.68
N PRO A 127 6.25 -4.74 7.85
CA PRO A 127 4.86 -5.15 7.98
C PRO A 127 3.92 -3.98 7.69
N LEU A 128 3.10 -4.12 6.64
CA LEU A 128 2.06 -3.18 6.27
C LEU A 128 0.69 -3.85 6.40
N VAL A 129 -0.35 -3.03 6.58
CA VAL A 129 -1.74 -3.50 6.57
C VAL A 129 -2.08 -4.04 5.17
N ASP A 130 -2.65 -5.24 5.12
CA ASP A 130 -3.24 -5.80 3.91
C ASP A 130 -4.60 -5.10 3.67
N PRO A 131 -4.91 -4.59 2.47
CA PRO A 131 -6.22 -4.02 2.17
C PRO A 131 -7.39 -4.98 2.44
N ASN A 132 -7.14 -6.30 2.39
CA ASN A 132 -8.11 -7.33 2.77
C ASN A 132 -8.43 -7.35 4.28
N ASP A 133 -7.66 -6.67 5.12
CA ASP A 133 -7.93 -6.55 6.56
C ASP A 133 -8.61 -5.22 6.93
N LEU A 134 -8.86 -4.35 5.93
CA LEU A 134 -9.56 -3.09 6.15
C LEU A 134 -11.04 -3.32 6.44
N ILE A 135 -11.52 -2.62 7.47
CA ILE A 135 -12.94 -2.46 7.77
C ILE A 135 -13.36 -1.11 7.21
N VAL A 136 -14.10 -1.12 6.10
CA VAL A 136 -14.45 0.11 5.37
C VAL A 136 -15.87 0.54 5.74
N SER A 137 -16.06 1.82 6.04
CA SER A 137 -17.36 2.46 6.20
C SER A 137 -17.23 3.94 5.81
N GLY A 138 -18.19 4.78 6.15
CA GLY A 138 -18.15 6.19 5.79
C GLY A 138 -19.51 6.85 5.67
N TRP A 139 -19.53 7.95 4.92
CA TRP A 139 -20.70 8.79 4.72
C TRP A 139 -20.84 9.18 3.26
N ASP A 140 -22.09 9.38 2.85
CA ASP A 140 -22.43 10.03 1.61
C ASP A 140 -23.69 10.88 1.84
N ILE A 141 -23.87 11.93 1.04
CA ILE A 141 -25.09 12.75 1.09
C ILE A 141 -26.26 12.04 0.42
N ASN A 142 -25.99 11.03 -0.40
CA ASN A 142 -26.98 10.17 -1.01
C ASN A 142 -27.15 8.88 -0.18
N GLY A 143 -28.40 8.53 0.16
CA GLY A 143 -28.76 7.35 0.95
C GLY A 143 -28.84 6.03 0.16
N GLU A 144 -28.41 5.98 -1.10
CA GLU A 144 -28.30 4.75 -1.87
C GLU A 144 -27.29 3.78 -1.26
N ASN A 145 -27.59 2.48 -1.31
CA ASN A 145 -26.64 1.44 -0.94
C ASN A 145 -25.48 1.36 -1.94
N LEU A 146 -24.39 0.71 -1.51
CA LEU A 146 -23.15 0.60 -2.29
C LEU A 146 -23.33 -0.16 -3.61
N GLN A 147 -24.24 -1.13 -3.68
CA GLN A 147 -24.52 -1.86 -4.91
C GLN A 147 -25.11 -0.96 -5.99
N ASN A 148 -26.12 -0.16 -5.64
CA ASN A 148 -26.74 0.79 -6.57
C ASN A 148 -25.78 1.92 -6.93
N ALA A 149 -25.01 2.41 -5.95
CA ALA A 149 -23.97 3.39 -6.18
C ALA A 149 -22.88 2.87 -7.14
N ALA A 150 -22.46 1.61 -7.03
CA ALA A 150 -21.50 0.98 -7.95
C ALA A 150 -22.05 0.86 -9.38
N LYS A 151 -23.34 0.49 -9.52
CA LYS A 151 -24.04 0.48 -10.82
C LYS A 151 -24.09 1.87 -11.44
N ARG A 152 -24.38 2.90 -10.64
CA ARG A 152 -24.36 4.30 -11.08
C ARG A 152 -22.98 4.76 -11.52
N ALA A 153 -21.92 4.31 -10.82
CA ALA A 153 -20.54 4.66 -11.13
C ALA A 153 -20.03 4.11 -12.47
N LYS A 154 -20.56 2.97 -12.93
CA LYS A 154 -20.22 2.33 -14.21
C LYS A 154 -18.71 2.07 -14.41
N VAL A 155 -18.00 1.79 -13.30
CA VAL A 155 -16.55 1.51 -13.32
C VAL A 155 -16.27 0.02 -13.47
N LEU A 156 -16.97 -0.81 -12.71
CA LEU A 156 -16.71 -2.26 -12.62
C LEU A 156 -17.37 -3.03 -13.77
N SER A 157 -16.83 -4.19 -14.13
CA SER A 157 -17.49 -5.08 -15.09
C SER A 157 -18.85 -5.55 -14.58
N TYR A 158 -19.79 -5.80 -15.49
CA TYR A 158 -21.15 -6.20 -15.12
C TYR A 158 -21.18 -7.50 -14.30
N ASP A 159 -20.36 -8.48 -14.66
CA ASP A 159 -20.28 -9.76 -13.95
C ASP A 159 -19.76 -9.57 -12.53
N LEU A 160 -18.70 -8.77 -12.33
CA LEU A 160 -18.19 -8.46 -11.00
C LEU A 160 -19.24 -7.76 -10.12
N GLN A 161 -19.96 -6.77 -10.66
CA GLN A 161 -21.04 -6.10 -9.94
C GLN A 161 -22.15 -7.07 -9.50
N SER A 162 -22.43 -8.08 -10.33
CA SER A 162 -23.46 -9.08 -10.05
C SER A 162 -23.02 -10.07 -8.97
N GLN A 163 -21.73 -10.46 -8.98
CA GLN A 163 -21.16 -11.39 -8.01
C GLN A 163 -20.93 -10.77 -6.62
N LEU A 164 -20.65 -9.47 -6.53
CA LEU A 164 -20.44 -8.77 -5.25
C LEU A 164 -21.71 -8.70 -4.37
N GLY A 165 -22.89 -9.04 -4.91
CA GLY A 165 -24.13 -9.10 -4.14
C GLY A 165 -24.56 -7.76 -3.54
N SER A 166 -25.41 -7.80 -2.51
CA SER A 166 -25.68 -6.65 -1.65
C SER A 166 -24.44 -6.39 -0.80
N ILE A 167 -23.66 -5.38 -1.18
CA ILE A 167 -22.58 -4.85 -0.35
C ILE A 167 -23.26 -4.05 0.77
N GLU A 168 -23.41 -4.67 1.95
CA GLU A 168 -23.94 -4.03 3.17
C GLU A 168 -22.85 -3.24 3.92
#